data_AF-A0A075AUZ4-F1
#
_entry.id   AF-A0A075AUZ4-F1
#
_cell.length_a   1.000
_cell.length_b   1.000
_cell.length_c   1.000
_cell.angle_alpha   90.00
_cell.angle_beta   90.00
_cell.angle_gamma   90.00
#
_symmetry.space_group_name_H-M   'P 1'
#
loop_
_entity.id
_entity.type
_entity.pdbx_description
1 polymer ?
#
loop_
_entity_poly.entity_id
_entity_poly.type
_entity_poly.pdbx_seq_one_letter_code
_entity_poly.pdbx_strand_id
1 'polypeptide(L)'
;MCGISLTKNICEDILKDSEHRKRFVHFLNFLKQHDISQKAVNYAFQFACLCDLLQFFQDRDFRFKKGVQTDPSADGNYAIRLAARNGHTEIVKYLLTDPRVDPSANGNYAIQWASSKGHADVVKLLLADSRVDSTFTMGLVG
;
A
#
# COMPACT_ATOMS: atom_id res chain seq x y z
N MET A 1 -5.52 -2.77 -29.71
CA MET A 1 -5.10 -1.54 -29.01
C MET A 1 -6.30 -0.96 -28.28
N CYS A 2 -6.41 -1.22 -26.97
CA CYS A 2 -7.07 -0.31 -26.05
C CYS A 2 -6.36 -0.49 -24.71
N GLY A 3 -5.17 0.13 -24.62
CA GLY A 3 -4.43 0.19 -23.37
C GLY A 3 -5.13 1.19 -22.47
N ILE A 4 -6.15 0.73 -21.73
CA ILE A 4 -6.74 1.54 -20.67
C ILE A 4 -5.67 1.68 -19.61
N SER A 5 -4.95 2.81 -19.64
CA SER A 5 -4.02 3.18 -18.59
C SER A 5 -4.85 3.55 -17.38
N LEU A 6 -4.94 2.63 -16.42
CA LEU A 6 -5.54 2.89 -15.12
C LEU A 6 -4.70 3.92 -14.40
N THR A 7 -5.13 5.18 -14.49
CA THR A 7 -4.54 6.28 -13.76
C THR A 7 -5.06 6.29 -12.33
N LYS A 8 -4.30 6.89 -11.42
CA LYS A 8 -4.68 7.10 -10.01
C LYS A 8 -6.12 7.65 -9.88
N ASN A 9 -6.50 8.59 -10.76
CA ASN A 9 -7.82 9.23 -10.75
C ASN A 9 -8.95 8.25 -11.09
N ILE A 10 -8.73 7.32 -12.03
CA ILE A 10 -9.74 6.30 -12.39
C ILE A 10 -9.94 5.32 -11.23
N CYS A 11 -8.86 4.92 -10.56
CA CYS A 11 -8.96 4.08 -9.37
C CYS A 11 -9.72 4.81 -8.25
N GLU A 12 -9.41 6.09 -8.00
CA GLU A 12 -10.10 6.90 -6.99
C GLU A 12 -11.59 7.10 -7.32
N ASP A 13 -11.95 7.34 -8.59
CA ASP A 13 -13.34 7.53 -9.02
C ASP A 13 -14.20 6.26 -8.90
N ILE A 14 -13.63 5.08 -9.19
CA ILE A 14 -14.32 3.80 -8.98
C ILE A 14 -14.71 3.61 -7.50
N LEU A 15 -13.96 4.25 -6.59
CA LEU A 15 -13.95 3.95 -5.16
C LEU A 15 -14.53 5.09 -4.30
N LYS A 16 -15.28 6.04 -4.89
CA LYS A 16 -15.90 7.18 -4.17
C LYS A 16 -17.25 6.90 -3.48
N ASP A 17 -17.78 5.67 -3.53
CA ASP A 17 -19.13 5.34 -3.02
C ASP A 17 -19.11 4.12 -2.09
N SER A 18 -20.03 4.11 -1.14
CA SER A 18 -20.15 3.29 0.08
C SER A 18 -20.12 1.74 -0.06
N GLU A 19 -19.86 1.19 -1.25
CA GLU A 19 -19.74 -0.25 -1.54
C GLU A 19 -18.33 -0.64 -2.04
N HIS A 20 -17.29 -0.09 -1.39
CA HIS A 20 -15.87 -0.22 -1.76
C HIS A 20 -15.43 -1.68 -2.02
N ARG A 21 -15.91 -2.66 -1.24
CA ARG A 21 -15.53 -4.07 -1.40
C ARG A 21 -16.01 -4.69 -2.72
N LYS A 22 -17.25 -4.43 -3.15
CA LYS A 22 -17.81 -5.02 -4.38
C LYS A 22 -17.16 -4.43 -5.62
N ARG A 23 -16.92 -3.11 -5.63
CA ARG A 23 -16.25 -2.43 -6.74
C ARG A 23 -14.77 -2.78 -6.81
N PHE A 24 -14.12 -3.00 -5.66
CA PHE A 24 -12.76 -3.51 -5.64
C PHE A 24 -12.68 -4.91 -6.26
N VAL A 25 -13.57 -5.84 -5.90
CA VAL A 25 -13.63 -7.16 -6.55
C VAL A 25 -13.90 -7.05 -8.06
N HIS A 26 -14.80 -6.17 -8.50
CA HIS A 26 -15.05 -5.93 -9.92
C HIS A 26 -13.80 -5.36 -10.63
N PHE A 27 -13.10 -4.42 -10.01
CA PHE A 27 -11.86 -3.85 -10.49
C PHE A 27 -10.75 -4.90 -10.60
N LEU A 28 -10.58 -5.73 -9.57
CA LEU A 28 -9.63 -6.85 -9.58
C LEU A 28 -9.97 -7.88 -10.68
N ASN A 29 -11.25 -8.16 -10.94
CA ASN A 29 -11.68 -9.01 -12.04
C ASN A 29 -11.43 -8.37 -13.42
N PHE A 30 -11.66 -7.06 -13.56
CA PHE A 30 -11.34 -6.30 -14.76
C PHE A 30 -9.84 -6.38 -15.06
N LEU A 31 -9.00 -6.16 -14.04
CA LEU A 31 -7.56 -6.33 -14.11
C LEU A 31 -7.23 -7.71 -14.72
N LYS A 32 -7.77 -8.82 -14.20
CA LYS A 32 -7.48 -10.18 -14.70
C LYS A 32 -7.75 -10.38 -16.21
N GLN A 33 -8.72 -9.68 -16.79
CA GLN A 33 -9.18 -9.90 -18.16
C GLN A 33 -8.35 -9.15 -19.22
N HIS A 34 -7.56 -8.14 -18.82
CA HIS A 34 -6.81 -7.30 -19.73
C HIS A 34 -5.30 -7.53 -19.65
N ASP A 35 -4.55 -6.98 -20.62
CA ASP A 35 -3.08 -6.98 -20.57
C ASP A 35 -2.64 -5.81 -19.69
N ILE A 36 -2.41 -6.11 -18.41
CA ILE A 36 -2.22 -5.09 -17.38
C ILE A 36 -0.74 -4.72 -17.28
N SER A 37 -0.45 -3.42 -17.24
CA SER A 37 0.87 -2.95 -16.86
C SER A 37 1.18 -3.25 -15.38
N GLN A 38 2.45 -3.50 -15.08
CA GLN A 38 2.99 -3.62 -13.71
C GLN A 38 2.55 -2.45 -12.80
N LYS A 39 2.43 -1.26 -13.39
CA LYS A 39 2.00 -0.03 -12.70
C LYS A 39 0.57 -0.13 -12.15
N ALA A 40 -0.37 -0.66 -12.92
CA ALA A 40 -1.76 -0.81 -12.46
C ALA A 40 -1.90 -1.88 -11.38
N VAL A 41 -1.09 -2.94 -11.41
CA VAL A 41 -1.03 -3.93 -10.31
C VAL A 41 -0.48 -3.31 -9.03
N ASN A 42 0.58 -2.51 -9.12
CA ASN A 42 1.12 -1.78 -7.96
C ASN A 42 0.10 -0.77 -7.40
N TYR A 43 -0.65 -0.08 -8.26
CA TYR A 43 -1.73 0.81 -7.82
C TYR A 43 -2.86 0.06 -7.10
N ALA A 44 -3.29 -1.09 -7.62
CA ALA A 44 -4.29 -1.90 -6.95
C ALA A 44 -3.82 -2.35 -5.56
N PHE A 45 -2.54 -2.74 -5.44
CA PHE A 45 -1.94 -3.13 -4.17
C PHE A 45 -1.82 -1.98 -3.17
N GLN A 46 -1.34 -0.81 -3.61
CA GLN A 46 -1.26 0.39 -2.79
C GLN A 46 -2.65 0.83 -2.32
N PHE A 47 -3.66 0.73 -3.20
CA PHE A 47 -5.04 1.01 -2.84
C PHE A 47 -5.58 0.01 -1.81
N ALA A 48 -5.24 -1.28 -1.94
CA ALA A 48 -5.59 -2.27 -0.93
C ALA A 48 -5.01 -1.91 0.45
N CYS A 49 -3.76 -1.41 0.48
CA CYS A 49 -3.11 -0.93 1.70
C CYS A 49 -3.73 0.34 2.26
N LEU A 50 -4.36 1.17 1.42
CA LEU A 50 -5.09 2.37 1.85
C LEU A 50 -6.43 2.03 2.51
N CYS A 51 -7.16 1.06 1.97
CA CYS A 51 -8.54 0.75 2.36
C CYS A 51 -8.70 -0.46 3.28
N ASP A 52 -7.62 -1.02 3.82
CA ASP A 52 -7.64 -2.25 4.62
C ASP A 52 -8.24 -3.46 3.88
N LEU A 53 -7.86 -3.59 2.61
CA LEU A 53 -8.35 -4.65 1.70
C LEU A 53 -7.21 -5.61 1.29
N LEU A 54 -6.15 -5.71 2.10
CA LEU A 54 -4.99 -6.52 1.75
C LEU A 54 -5.30 -8.03 1.67
N GLN A 55 -6.37 -8.47 2.35
CA GLN A 55 -6.88 -9.84 2.31
C GLN A 55 -7.04 -10.39 0.88
N PHE A 56 -7.40 -9.54 -0.09
CA PHE A 56 -7.58 -9.97 -1.49
C PHE A 56 -6.25 -10.31 -2.18
N PHE A 57 -5.13 -9.73 -1.72
CA PHE A 57 -3.80 -10.02 -2.26
C PHE A 57 -3.08 -11.15 -1.53
N GLN A 58 -3.57 -11.52 -0.35
CA GLN A 58 -3.08 -12.67 0.41
C GLN A 58 -3.72 -13.99 -0.06
N ASP A 59 -4.84 -13.90 -0.80
CA ASP A 59 -5.49 -15.04 -1.41
C ASP A 59 -4.60 -15.68 -2.48
N ARG A 60 -4.31 -16.98 -2.33
CA ARG A 60 -3.48 -17.74 -3.27
C ARG A 60 -4.13 -17.91 -4.64
N ASP A 61 -5.45 -17.75 -4.72
CA ASP A 61 -6.21 -17.78 -5.97
C ASP A 61 -6.17 -16.42 -6.70
N PHE A 62 -5.71 -15.37 -6.00
CA PHE A 62 -5.57 -14.03 -6.55
C PHE A 62 -4.16 -13.80 -7.13
N ARG A 63 -3.88 -14.45 -8.27
CA ARG A 63 -2.62 -14.27 -9.02
C ARG A 63 -2.88 -13.56 -10.33
N PHE A 64 -2.10 -12.52 -10.62
CA PHE A 64 -2.11 -11.86 -11.93
C PHE A 64 -1.50 -12.77 -13.01
N LYS A 65 -1.63 -12.37 -14.28
CA LYS A 65 -1.01 -13.08 -15.41
C LYS A 65 0.48 -13.30 -15.15
N LYS A 66 1.01 -14.39 -15.71
CA LYS A 66 2.42 -14.80 -15.58
C LYS A 66 3.36 -13.63 -15.91
N GLY A 67 4.19 -13.24 -14.95
CA GLY A 67 5.17 -12.16 -15.09
C GLY A 67 4.78 -10.83 -14.45
N VAL A 68 3.53 -10.66 -13.97
CA VAL A 68 3.09 -9.46 -13.24
C VAL A 68 2.84 -9.82 -11.78
N GLN A 69 3.49 -9.13 -10.84
CA GLN A 69 3.37 -9.39 -9.39
C GLN A 69 3.36 -8.08 -8.63
N THR A 70 2.81 -8.04 -7.43
CA THR A 70 2.89 -6.82 -6.63
C THR A 70 4.32 -6.52 -6.20
N ASP A 71 4.69 -5.26 -6.34
CA ASP A 71 5.92 -4.71 -5.79
C ASP A 71 5.56 -3.75 -4.64
N PRO A 72 5.72 -4.17 -3.38
CA PRO A 72 5.39 -3.34 -2.23
C PRO A 72 6.38 -2.16 -2.05
N SER A 73 7.54 -2.21 -2.70
CA SER A 73 8.55 -1.14 -2.70
C SER A 73 8.27 -0.04 -3.74
N ALA A 74 7.29 -0.28 -4.63
CA ALA A 74 6.97 0.62 -5.73
C ALA A 74 6.61 2.04 -5.27
N ASP A 75 6.88 2.99 -6.16
CA ASP A 75 6.66 4.43 -5.95
C ASP A 75 7.32 4.93 -4.64
N GLY A 76 8.51 4.41 -4.32
CA GLY A 76 9.24 4.75 -3.11
C GLY A 76 8.51 4.31 -1.85
N ASN A 77 8.16 3.02 -1.78
CA ASN A 77 7.46 2.40 -0.65
C ASN A 77 6.12 3.10 -0.35
N TYR A 78 5.32 3.39 -1.39
CA TYR A 78 4.06 4.11 -1.17
C TYR A 78 3.03 3.28 -0.39
N ALA A 79 3.05 1.96 -0.53
CA ALA A 79 2.15 1.05 0.18
C ALA A 79 2.25 1.21 1.72
N ILE A 80 3.47 1.14 2.27
CA ILE A 80 3.68 1.27 3.73
C ILE A 80 3.36 2.68 4.23
N ARG A 81 3.64 3.71 3.42
CA ARG A 81 3.27 5.09 3.75
C ARG A 81 1.75 5.27 3.84
N LEU A 82 0.98 4.71 2.89
CA LEU A 82 -0.49 4.77 2.92
C LEU A 82 -1.07 4.01 4.12
N ALA A 83 -0.57 2.80 4.40
CA ALA A 83 -0.98 2.03 5.56
C ALA A 83 -0.68 2.77 6.86
N ALA A 84 0.53 3.35 6.97
CA ALA A 84 0.95 4.08 8.17
C ALA A 84 0.14 5.36 8.40
N ARG A 85 -0.17 6.11 7.33
CA ARG A 85 -1.02 7.31 7.38
C ARG A 85 -2.43 7.03 7.89
N ASN A 86 -2.98 5.83 7.65
CA ASN A 86 -4.34 5.48 8.05
C ASN A 86 -4.40 4.63 9.33
N GLY A 87 -3.26 4.32 9.94
CA GLY A 87 -3.21 3.56 11.19
C GLY A 87 -3.44 2.06 11.00
N HIS A 88 -3.27 1.53 9.79
CA HIS A 88 -3.52 0.12 9.47
C HIS A 88 -2.37 -0.78 9.96
N THR A 89 -2.28 -0.96 11.27
CA THR A 89 -1.18 -1.65 11.95
C THR A 89 -0.90 -3.04 11.38
N GLU A 90 -1.92 -3.85 11.08
CA GLU A 90 -1.74 -5.21 10.55
C GLU A 90 -1.19 -5.21 9.12
N ILE A 91 -1.57 -4.23 8.28
CA ILE A 91 -0.99 -4.06 6.96
C ILE A 91 0.48 -3.63 7.08
N VAL A 92 0.80 -2.72 7.99
CA VAL A 92 2.19 -2.31 8.23
C VAL A 92 3.04 -3.50 8.66
N LYS A 93 2.57 -4.32 9.62
CA LYS A 93 3.26 -5.56 10.02
C LYS A 93 3.49 -6.48 8.83
N TYR A 94 2.45 -6.73 8.02
CA TYR A 94 2.57 -7.57 6.84
C TYR A 94 3.61 -7.04 5.86
N LEU A 95 3.58 -5.74 5.54
CA LEU A 95 4.52 -5.13 4.60
C LEU A 95 5.96 -5.22 5.10
N LEU A 96 6.20 -5.06 6.40
CA LEU A 96 7.53 -5.16 7.00
C LEU A 96 8.14 -6.57 6.90
N THR A 97 7.33 -7.62 6.70
CA THR A 97 7.84 -8.98 6.44
C THR A 97 8.47 -9.14 5.07
N ASP A 98 8.18 -8.24 4.12
CA ASP A 98 8.76 -8.27 2.79
C ASP A 98 10.12 -7.55 2.79
N PRO A 99 11.22 -8.23 2.44
CA PRO A 99 12.56 -7.63 2.47
C PRO A 99 12.75 -6.48 1.47
N ARG A 100 11.86 -6.35 0.47
CA ARG A 100 11.91 -5.26 -0.51
C ARG A 100 11.39 -3.94 0.08
N VAL A 101 10.61 -3.99 1.15
CA VAL A 101 10.03 -2.80 1.78
C VAL A 101 11.07 -2.10 2.64
N ASP A 102 11.30 -0.82 2.37
CA ASP A 102 12.12 0.05 3.20
C ASP A 102 11.22 1.02 4.00
N PRO A 103 11.06 0.80 5.32
CA PRO A 103 10.26 1.68 6.18
C PRO A 103 10.88 3.07 6.39
N SER A 104 12.17 3.24 6.11
CA SER A 104 12.88 4.52 6.23
C SER A 104 12.78 5.39 4.96
N ALA A 105 12.19 4.85 3.89
CA ALA A 105 12.14 5.49 2.58
C ALA A 105 11.54 6.90 2.63
N ASN A 106 12.07 7.77 1.77
CA ASN A 106 11.74 9.20 1.70
C ASN A 106 11.96 9.94 3.02
N GLY A 107 12.96 9.54 3.83
CA GLY A 107 13.24 10.22 5.10
C GLY A 107 12.19 9.95 6.16
N ASN A 108 11.83 8.68 6.37
CA ASN A 108 10.89 8.22 7.39
C ASN A 108 9.44 8.75 7.21
N TYR A 109 8.99 8.99 5.96
CA TYR A 109 7.64 9.53 5.70
C TYR A 109 6.51 8.69 6.30
N ALA A 110 6.67 7.37 6.35
CA ALA A 110 5.69 6.50 7.00
C ALA A 110 5.49 6.89 8.49
N ILE A 111 6.60 7.17 9.19
CA ILE A 111 6.60 7.59 10.59
C ILE A 111 6.04 9.01 10.73
N GLN A 112 6.45 9.94 9.87
CA GLN A 112 5.94 11.32 9.90
C GLN A 112 4.41 11.37 9.71
N TRP A 113 3.88 10.58 8.77
CA TRP A 113 2.44 10.52 8.53
C TRP A 113 1.68 9.82 9.66
N ALA A 114 2.18 8.69 10.16
CA ALA A 114 1.58 8.04 11.32
C ALA A 114 1.57 8.97 12.55
N SER A 115 2.66 9.69 12.79
CA SER A 115 2.79 10.63 13.92
C SER A 115 1.83 11.81 13.79
N SER A 116 1.79 12.48 12.63
CA SER A 116 0.88 13.61 12.38
C SER A 116 -0.61 13.23 12.42
N LYS A 117 -0.93 11.93 12.33
CA LYS A 117 -2.28 11.39 12.49
C LYS A 117 -2.56 10.76 13.85
N GLY A 118 -1.58 10.75 14.77
CA GLY A 118 -1.73 10.21 16.12
C GLY A 118 -1.76 8.68 16.18
N HIS A 119 -1.26 7.97 15.15
CA HIS A 119 -1.23 6.51 15.09
C HIS A 119 -0.02 5.95 15.87
N ALA A 120 -0.05 6.09 17.19
CA ALA A 120 1.07 5.75 18.07
C ALA A 120 1.54 4.28 17.94
N ASP A 121 0.63 3.34 17.74
CA ASP A 121 0.98 1.92 17.60
C ASP A 121 1.76 1.65 16.31
N VAL A 122 1.39 2.31 15.22
CA VAL A 122 2.14 2.26 13.95
C VAL A 122 3.51 2.88 14.11
N VAL A 123 3.62 4.02 14.79
CA VAL A 123 4.90 4.69 15.04
C VAL A 123 5.84 3.77 15.83
N LYS A 124 5.36 3.18 16.92
CA LYS A 124 6.13 2.22 17.73
C LYS A 124 6.58 1.02 16.90
N LEU A 125 5.69 0.48 16.07
CA LEU A 125 6.00 -0.64 15.19
C LEU A 125 7.10 -0.29 14.17
N LEU A 126 7.01 0.87 13.52
CA LEU A 126 8.00 1.30 12.54
C LEU A 126 9.36 1.61 13.18
N LEU A 127 9.37 2.23 14.37
CA LEU A 127 10.60 2.52 15.12
C LEU A 127 11.28 1.26 15.69
N ALA A 128 10.55 0.16 15.83
CA ALA A 128 11.10 -1.12 16.24
C ALA A 128 11.82 -1.86 15.10
N ASP A 129 11.63 -1.43 13.84
CA ASP A 129 12.32 -2.02 12.70
C ASP A 129 13.78 -1.52 12.67
N SER A 130 14.73 -2.47 12.59
CA SER A 130 16.17 -2.17 12.64
C SER A 130 16.68 -1.33 11.47
N ARG A 131 15.91 -1.22 10.39
CA ARG A 131 16.25 -0.40 9.21
C ARG A 131 15.89 1.07 9.42
N VAL A 132 15.13 1.41 10.46
CA VAL A 132 14.76 2.78 10.78
C VAL A 132 15.79 3.38 11.73
N ASP A 133 16.42 4.47 11.31
CA ASP A 133 17.23 5.29 12.19
C ASP A 133 16.34 6.19 13.07
N SER A 134 16.23 5.83 14.35
CA SER A 134 15.43 6.54 15.34
C SER A 134 16.04 7.88 15.78
N THR A 135 17.30 8.16 15.43
CA THR A 135 17.98 9.41 15.81
C THR A 135 17.38 10.63 15.12
N PHE A 136 16.82 10.47 13.91
CA PHE A 136 16.19 11.55 13.15
C PHE A 136 14.70 11.76 13.48
N THR A 137 14.06 10.85 14.22
CA THR A 137 12.61 10.89 14.47
C THR A 137 12.24 11.46 15.85
N MET A 138 13.17 11.50 16.81
CA MET A 138 12.92 12.03 18.16
C MET A 138 12.62 13.54 18.21
N GLY A 139 12.83 14.30 17.13
CA GLY A 139 12.43 15.71 17.04
C GLY A 139 10.97 15.96 16.65
N LEU A 140 10.19 14.92 16.33
CA LEU A 140 8.82 15.05 15.82
C LEU A 140 7.73 14.52 16.78
N VAL A 141 8.13 13.94 17.91
CA VAL A 141 7.24 13.64 19.05
C VAL A 141 7.29 14.83 20.01
N GLY A 142 6.60 15.91 19.61
CA GLY A 142 6.35 17.09 20.44
C GLY A 142 4.87 17.24 20.72
#